data_AF-C7N5I1-F1
#
_entry.id   AF-C7N5I1-F1
#
_cell.length_a   1.000
_cell.length_b   1.000
_cell.length_c   1.000
_cell.angle_alpha   90.00
_cell.angle_beta   90.00
_cell.angle_gamma   90.00
#
_symmetry.space_group_name_H-M   'P 1'
#
loop_
_entity.id
_entity.type
_entity.pdbx_description
1 polymer ?
#
loop_
_entity_poly.entity_id
_entity_poly.type
_entity_poly.pdbx_seq_one_letter_code
_entity_poly.pdbx_strand_id
1 'polypeptide(L)'
;MDISGTNLMPHMQYVADMPTQIINAMQFNVECIPNIIAWMPCMTFGYLMYTEAMSIIKKQGTDPYPLLLHCWMITIDTIGTITSWYLAFTYHFFWIFVVFGIGLPIWVFMETKCIHAVIVNQEERNRHFRNLAKGDVTEKQARMWAYGMIVASACLNMYTMDMIGGITNAAVWVIWPLTNYVFPLWCWREFRARGVEEGTRDGATMRLYVILIIQISLMWVPGLSWYLGFTQFTHYPAYYVMGAAMTALCIHNAWQYSKLPPMRGTEAKSK
;
A
#
# COMPACT_ATOMS: atom_id res chain seq x y z
N MET A 1 7.90 30.13 -4.32
CA MET A 1 6.98 30.98 -3.55
C MET A 1 7.30 30.74 -2.09
N ASP A 2 7.80 31.76 -1.43
CA ASP A 2 8.14 31.72 -0.01
C ASP A 2 6.83 31.82 0.78
N ILE A 3 6.40 30.71 1.40
CA ILE A 3 5.17 30.61 2.21
C ILE A 3 5.52 30.91 3.69
N SER A 4 6.57 31.68 3.95
CA SER A 4 6.91 32.16 5.28
C SER A 4 6.09 33.40 5.64
N GLY A 5 4.78 33.23 5.85
CA GLY A 5 3.98 34.35 6.40
C GLY A 5 2.46 34.29 6.24
N THR A 6 1.91 33.36 5.47
CA THR A 6 0.45 33.19 5.44
C THR A 6 0.01 32.33 6.61
N ASN A 7 -0.86 32.88 7.47
CA ASN A 7 -1.70 32.11 8.38
C ASN A 7 -2.40 31.01 7.58
N LEU A 8 -1.81 29.82 7.52
CA LEU A 8 -2.46 28.64 7.00
C LEU A 8 -3.80 28.54 7.69
N MET A 9 -4.86 28.23 6.92
CA MET A 9 -6.17 27.98 7.51
C MET A 9 -5.98 27.00 8.68
N PRO A 10 -6.63 27.18 9.84
CA PRO A 10 -6.34 26.39 11.05
C PRO A 10 -6.36 24.87 10.81
N HIS A 11 -7.16 24.40 9.85
CA HIS A 11 -7.25 23.00 9.47
C HIS A 11 -6.09 22.51 8.59
N MET A 12 -5.26 23.35 7.97
CA MET A 12 -4.11 22.94 7.13
C MET A 12 -2.77 22.99 7.88
N GLN A 13 -2.77 23.38 9.16
CA GLN A 13 -1.53 23.43 9.96
C GLN A 13 -0.89 22.04 10.12
N TYR A 14 -1.66 20.95 10.02
CA TYR A 14 -1.12 19.60 10.14
C TYR A 14 -0.16 19.22 9.00
N VAL A 15 -0.24 19.89 7.84
CA VAL A 15 0.72 19.70 6.74
C VAL A 15 1.85 20.74 6.77
N ALA A 16 1.88 21.67 7.71
CA ALA A 16 2.93 22.69 7.73
C ALA A 16 4.28 22.09 8.12
N ASP A 17 5.31 22.23 7.28
CA ASP A 17 6.68 21.78 7.58
C ASP A 17 6.77 20.31 8.01
N MET A 18 6.10 19.43 7.24
CA MET A 18 6.11 17.99 7.47
C MET A 18 7.52 17.39 7.58
N PRO A 19 8.55 17.83 6.81
CA PRO A 19 9.89 17.28 6.98
C PRO A 19 10.43 17.46 8.40
N THR A 20 10.26 18.64 8.99
CA THR A 20 10.68 18.90 10.38
C THR A 20 9.86 18.08 11.36
N GLN A 21 8.54 17.93 11.14
CA GLN A 21 7.71 17.06 11.98
C GLN A 21 8.20 15.60 11.97
N ILE A 22 8.55 15.07 10.78
CA ILE A 22 9.11 13.71 10.62
C ILE A 22 10.47 13.59 11.31
N ILE A 23 11.36 14.58 11.13
CA ILE A 23 12.67 14.60 11.77
C ILE A 23 12.50 14.54 13.28
N ASN A 24 11.67 15.42 13.85
CA ASN A 24 11.43 15.51 15.28
C ASN A 24 10.86 14.22 15.86
N ALA A 25 10.00 13.51 15.12
CA ALA A 25 9.42 12.25 15.58
C ALA A 25 10.37 11.05 15.50
N MET A 26 11.43 11.13 14.69
CA MET A 26 12.32 10.03 14.35
C MET A 26 13.77 10.30 14.76
N GLN A 27 14.04 11.27 15.64
CA GLN A 27 15.38 11.51 16.16
C GLN A 27 15.84 10.35 17.05
N PHE A 28 17.15 10.13 17.15
CA PHE A 28 17.71 9.17 18.11
C PHE A 28 17.81 9.80 19.50
N ASN A 29 16.66 9.99 20.15
CA ASN A 29 16.55 10.41 21.55
C ASN A 29 15.51 9.54 22.28
N VAL A 30 15.52 9.60 23.62
CA VAL A 30 14.67 8.73 24.46
C VAL A 30 13.18 8.91 24.18
N GLU A 31 12.75 10.14 23.88
CA GLU A 31 11.35 10.48 23.62
C GLU A 31 10.83 9.87 22.31
N CYS A 32 11.72 9.67 21.32
CA CYS A 32 11.38 9.15 20.00
C CYS A 32 11.56 7.63 19.87
N ILE A 33 12.17 6.96 20.84
CA ILE A 33 12.35 5.49 20.85
C ILE A 33 11.01 4.76 20.57
N PRO A 34 9.86 5.13 21.16
CA PRO A 34 8.60 4.47 20.88
C PRO A 34 8.21 4.53 19.39
N ASN A 35 8.44 5.66 18.71
CA ASN A 35 8.13 5.81 17.28
C ASN A 35 9.02 4.90 16.42
N ILE A 36 10.32 4.79 16.77
CA ILE A 36 11.26 3.91 16.08
C ILE A 36 10.86 2.43 16.28
N ILE A 37 10.46 2.07 17.51
CA ILE A 37 9.97 0.73 17.82
C ILE A 37 8.69 0.42 17.04
N ALA A 38 7.75 1.36 16.96
CA ALA A 38 6.50 1.23 16.20
C ALA A 38 6.75 1.15 14.68
N TRP A 39 7.76 1.86 14.18
CA TRP A 39 8.13 1.87 12.76
C TRP A 39 8.64 0.51 12.28
N MET A 40 9.44 -0.20 13.09
CA MET A 40 10.00 -1.51 12.73
C MET A 40 8.96 -2.56 12.30
N PRO A 41 7.91 -2.87 13.09
CA PRO A 41 6.86 -3.81 12.68
C PRO A 41 6.06 -3.27 11.50
N CYS A 42 5.79 -1.96 11.41
CA CYS A 42 5.08 -1.37 10.27
C CYS A 42 5.80 -1.65 8.93
N MET A 43 7.12 -1.52 8.91
CA MET A 43 7.91 -1.83 7.73
C MET A 43 8.01 -3.34 7.49
N THR A 44 8.21 -4.13 8.56
CA THR A 44 8.36 -5.58 8.47
C THR A 44 7.10 -6.24 7.90
N PHE A 45 5.92 -5.92 8.45
CA PHE A 45 4.66 -6.45 7.94
C PHE A 45 4.33 -5.89 6.55
N GLY A 46 4.70 -4.64 6.28
CA GLY A 46 4.65 -4.05 4.93
C GLY A 46 5.36 -4.90 3.88
N TYR A 47 6.61 -5.32 4.14
CA TYR A 47 7.36 -6.21 3.25
C TYR A 47 6.80 -7.63 3.22
N LEU A 48 6.31 -8.14 4.35
CA LEU A 48 5.73 -9.49 4.41
C LEU A 48 4.53 -9.63 3.47
N MET A 49 3.72 -8.58 3.29
CA MET A 49 2.59 -8.58 2.34
C MET A 49 3.03 -8.94 0.92
N TYR A 50 4.17 -8.41 0.45
CA TYR A 50 4.69 -8.72 -0.88
C TYR A 50 5.43 -10.03 -0.94
N THR A 51 6.12 -10.44 0.14
CA THR A 51 6.78 -11.76 0.16
C THR A 51 5.76 -12.89 0.03
N GLU A 52 4.59 -12.74 0.67
CA GLU A 52 3.51 -13.72 0.57
C GLU A 52 2.84 -13.65 -0.81
N ALA A 53 2.62 -12.45 -1.36
CA ALA A 53 2.09 -12.32 -2.72
C ALA A 53 3.00 -12.97 -3.78
N MET A 54 4.31 -12.75 -3.70
CA MET A 54 5.29 -13.44 -4.55
C MET A 54 5.26 -14.95 -4.36
N SER A 55 5.02 -15.44 -3.14
CA SER A 55 4.86 -16.87 -2.86
C SER A 55 3.64 -17.45 -3.59
N ILE A 56 2.51 -16.73 -3.58
CA ILE A 56 1.27 -17.12 -4.26
C ILE A 56 1.49 -17.13 -5.77
N ILE A 57 2.05 -16.07 -6.34
CA ILE A 57 2.37 -15.98 -7.78
C ILE A 57 3.27 -17.15 -8.21
N LYS A 58 4.30 -17.47 -7.43
CA LYS A 58 5.20 -18.60 -7.75
C LYS A 58 4.49 -19.96 -7.71
N LYS A 59 3.54 -20.15 -6.78
CA LYS A 59 2.85 -21.42 -6.57
C LYS A 59 1.67 -21.63 -7.52
N GLN A 60 0.96 -20.56 -7.84
CA GLN A 60 -0.35 -20.61 -8.49
C GLN A 60 -0.40 -19.83 -9.81
N GLY A 61 0.60 -19.00 -10.11
CA GLY A 61 0.61 -18.16 -11.31
C GLY A 61 -0.33 -16.95 -11.24
N THR A 62 -0.94 -16.73 -10.08
CA THR A 62 -2.01 -15.75 -9.86
C THR A 62 -1.57 -14.72 -8.82
N ASP A 63 -1.88 -13.46 -9.06
CA ASP A 63 -1.64 -12.39 -8.08
C ASP A 63 -2.79 -12.30 -7.07
N PRO A 64 -2.55 -12.28 -5.74
CA PRO A 64 -3.62 -12.10 -4.76
C PRO A 64 -4.31 -10.73 -4.82
N TYR A 65 -3.68 -9.73 -5.43
CA TYR A 65 -4.18 -8.37 -5.44
C TYR A 65 -4.72 -7.96 -6.82
N PRO A 66 -5.60 -6.94 -6.89
CA PRO A 66 -6.06 -6.41 -8.16
C PRO A 66 -4.95 -5.65 -8.88
N LEU A 67 -4.88 -5.76 -10.21
CA LEU A 67 -3.88 -5.06 -11.02
C LEU A 67 -3.88 -3.54 -10.79
N LEU A 68 -5.07 -2.95 -10.59
CA LEU A 68 -5.20 -1.51 -10.32
C LEU A 68 -4.46 -1.11 -9.04
N LEU A 69 -4.47 -1.94 -8.00
CA LEU A 69 -3.75 -1.65 -6.76
C LEU A 69 -2.25 -1.52 -7.07
N HIS A 70 -1.70 -2.45 -7.85
CA HIS A 70 -0.30 -2.40 -8.23
C HIS A 70 0.05 -1.19 -9.10
N CYS A 71 -0.78 -0.89 -10.10
CA CYS A 71 -0.61 0.30 -10.94
C CYS A 71 -0.69 1.61 -10.14
N TRP A 72 -1.44 1.64 -9.03
CA TRP A 72 -1.49 2.79 -8.14
C TRP A 72 -0.30 2.83 -7.17
N MET A 73 -0.01 1.73 -6.50
CA MET A 73 1.08 1.60 -5.52
C MET A 73 2.45 1.86 -6.15
N ILE A 74 2.71 1.36 -7.37
CA ILE A 74 3.99 1.64 -8.05
C ILE A 74 4.23 3.15 -8.22
N THR A 75 3.16 3.93 -8.41
CA THR A 75 3.27 5.38 -8.60
C THR A 75 3.47 6.10 -7.26
N ILE A 76 2.74 5.72 -6.20
CA ILE A 76 2.91 6.34 -4.88
C ILE A 76 4.29 6.05 -4.30
N ASP A 77 4.81 4.83 -4.50
CA ASP A 77 6.13 4.43 -4.01
C ASP A 77 7.27 5.05 -4.85
N THR A 78 7.03 5.27 -6.15
CA THR A 78 7.98 6.04 -6.99
C THR A 78 8.04 7.51 -6.54
N ILE A 79 6.89 8.15 -6.31
CA ILE A 79 6.82 9.51 -5.77
C ILE A 79 7.47 9.58 -4.39
N GLY A 80 7.20 8.58 -3.55
CA GLY A 80 7.82 8.38 -2.26
C GLY A 80 9.34 8.31 -2.34
N THR A 81 9.88 7.49 -3.26
CA THR A 81 11.31 7.36 -3.51
C THR A 81 11.95 8.70 -3.86
N ILE A 82 11.33 9.44 -4.80
CA ILE A 82 11.81 10.75 -5.23
C ILE A 82 11.79 11.73 -4.06
N THR A 83 10.69 11.74 -3.30
CA THR A 83 10.52 12.62 -2.13
C THR A 83 11.54 12.30 -1.04
N SER A 84 11.75 11.02 -0.72
CA SER A 84 12.76 10.55 0.22
C SER A 84 14.16 11.03 -0.15
N TRP A 85 14.57 10.89 -1.41
CA TRP A 85 15.90 11.35 -1.83
C TRP A 85 16.03 12.87 -1.81
N TYR A 86 15.02 13.60 -2.27
CA TYR A 86 14.99 15.06 -2.16
C TYR A 86 15.17 15.52 -0.71
N LEU A 87 14.42 14.93 0.22
CA LEU A 87 14.51 15.25 1.65
C LEU A 87 15.83 14.80 2.26
N ALA A 88 16.38 13.65 1.86
CA ALA A 88 17.69 13.21 2.31
C ALA A 88 18.77 14.23 1.94
N PHE A 89 18.80 14.74 0.71
CA PHE A 89 19.78 15.76 0.33
C PHE A 89 19.53 17.11 1.02
N THR A 90 18.26 17.48 1.23
CA THR A 90 17.87 18.75 1.86
C THR A 90 18.20 18.78 3.36
N TYR A 91 18.01 17.65 4.05
CA TYR A 91 18.16 17.52 5.49
C TYR A 91 19.39 16.67 5.87
N HIS A 92 20.50 16.87 5.17
CA HIS A 92 21.82 16.31 5.50
C HIS A 92 21.84 14.79 5.74
N PHE A 93 21.17 14.04 4.88
CA PHE A 93 21.03 12.58 4.94
C PHE A 93 20.42 12.07 6.25
N PHE A 94 19.45 12.81 6.81
CA PHE A 94 18.70 12.33 7.96
C PHE A 94 18.15 10.91 7.70
N TRP A 95 18.42 10.01 8.65
CA TRP A 95 18.45 8.57 8.40
C TRP A 95 17.14 8.00 7.84
N ILE A 96 15.98 8.48 8.30
CA ILE A 96 14.68 7.95 7.87
C ILE A 96 14.45 8.21 6.38
N PHE A 97 14.89 9.37 5.86
CA PHE A 97 14.75 9.69 4.44
C PHE A 97 15.64 8.79 3.59
N VAL A 98 16.86 8.48 4.06
CA VAL A 98 17.74 7.53 3.38
C VAL A 98 17.15 6.13 3.36
N VAL A 99 16.62 5.67 4.50
CA VAL A 99 16.01 4.33 4.60
C VAL A 99 14.83 4.19 3.65
N PHE A 100 13.91 5.15 3.59
CA PHE A 100 12.81 5.11 2.62
C PHE A 100 13.30 5.28 1.18
N GLY A 101 14.31 6.12 0.93
CA GLY A 101 14.90 6.30 -0.40
C GLY A 101 15.51 5.01 -0.98
N ILE A 102 16.01 4.12 -0.13
CA ILE A 102 16.52 2.80 -0.51
C ILE A 102 15.41 1.74 -0.51
N GLY A 103 14.52 1.77 0.48
CA GLY A 103 13.47 0.75 0.67
C GLY A 103 12.40 0.79 -0.41
N LEU A 104 11.87 1.97 -0.75
CA LEU A 104 10.77 2.12 -1.71
C LEU A 104 11.07 1.60 -3.13
N PRO A 105 12.29 1.77 -3.69
CA PRO A 105 12.68 1.08 -4.92
C PRO A 105 12.46 -0.44 -4.89
N ILE A 106 12.61 -1.07 -3.73
CA ILE A 106 12.35 -2.52 -3.57
C ILE A 106 10.85 -2.79 -3.75
N TRP A 107 9.97 -1.97 -3.17
CA TRP A 107 8.52 -2.05 -3.41
C TRP A 107 8.17 -1.83 -4.88
N VAL A 108 8.70 -0.78 -5.51
CA VAL A 108 8.50 -0.50 -6.95
C VAL A 108 8.89 -1.70 -7.83
N PHE A 109 9.97 -2.40 -7.48
CA PHE A 109 10.37 -3.61 -8.18
C PHE A 109 9.42 -4.78 -7.96
N MET A 110 8.95 -5.00 -6.72
CA MET A 110 7.96 -6.04 -6.42
C MET A 110 6.63 -5.76 -7.14
N GLU A 111 6.20 -4.50 -7.18
CA GLU A 111 5.04 -4.03 -7.93
C GLU A 111 5.15 -4.33 -9.42
N THR A 112 6.31 -4.04 -10.00
CA THR A 112 6.59 -4.33 -11.42
C THR A 112 6.47 -5.82 -11.71
N LYS A 113 6.92 -6.69 -10.79
CA LYS A 113 6.78 -8.14 -10.94
C LYS A 113 5.33 -8.61 -10.87
N CYS A 114 4.54 -8.07 -9.97
CA CYS A 114 3.09 -8.32 -9.89
C CYS A 114 2.37 -7.96 -11.19
N ILE A 115 2.61 -6.74 -11.68
CA ILE A 115 2.05 -6.26 -12.96
C ILE A 115 2.50 -7.15 -14.12
N HIS A 116 3.79 -7.52 -14.16
CA HIS A 116 4.32 -8.40 -15.18
C HIS A 116 3.68 -9.78 -15.17
N ALA A 117 3.47 -10.38 -13.99
CA ALA A 117 2.81 -11.68 -13.84
C ALA A 117 1.40 -11.68 -14.44
N VAL A 118 0.63 -10.61 -14.19
CA VAL A 118 -0.69 -10.42 -14.80
C VAL A 118 -0.60 -10.25 -16.32
N ILE A 119 0.38 -9.49 -16.82
CA ILE A 119 0.53 -9.23 -18.25
C ILE A 119 0.90 -10.50 -19.01
N VAL A 120 1.72 -11.41 -18.46
CA VAL A 120 2.18 -12.61 -19.21
C VAL A 120 1.22 -13.80 -19.08
N ASN A 121 0.41 -13.87 -18.03
CA ASN A 121 -0.58 -14.94 -17.84
C ASN A 121 -1.90 -14.63 -18.57
N GLN A 122 -2.32 -15.48 -19.52
CA GLN A 122 -3.55 -15.29 -20.31
C GLN A 122 -4.82 -15.28 -19.45
N GLU A 123 -4.88 -16.11 -18.42
CA GLU A 123 -6.04 -16.20 -17.52
C GLU A 123 -6.18 -14.89 -16.71
N GLU A 124 -5.07 -14.40 -16.17
CA GLU A 124 -5.03 -13.14 -15.43
C GLU A 124 -5.35 -11.93 -16.33
N ARG A 125 -4.82 -11.88 -17.55
CA ARG A 125 -5.15 -10.83 -18.54
C ARG A 125 -6.64 -10.77 -18.80
N ASN A 126 -7.25 -11.92 -19.07
CA ASN A 126 -8.68 -12.01 -19.32
C ASN A 126 -9.47 -11.62 -18.07
N ARG A 127 -9.06 -12.06 -16.87
CA ARG A 127 -9.75 -11.69 -15.64
C ARG A 127 -9.80 -10.16 -15.44
N HIS A 128 -8.70 -9.47 -15.67
CA HIS A 128 -8.63 -8.02 -15.45
C HIS A 128 -9.24 -7.20 -16.59
N PHE A 129 -9.18 -7.68 -17.83
CA PHE A 129 -9.48 -6.84 -18.99
C PHE A 129 -10.47 -7.41 -20.01
N ARG A 130 -11.07 -8.59 -19.79
CA ARG A 130 -11.98 -9.22 -20.77
C ARG A 130 -13.14 -8.31 -21.18
N ASN A 131 -13.64 -7.47 -20.28
CA ASN A 131 -14.72 -6.53 -20.58
C ASN A 131 -14.31 -5.38 -21.53
N LEU A 132 -13.01 -5.22 -21.80
CA LEU A 132 -12.46 -4.20 -22.70
C LEU A 132 -12.13 -4.75 -24.10
N ALA A 133 -12.18 -6.07 -24.29
CA ALA A 133 -11.84 -6.73 -25.55
C ALA A 133 -13.01 -7.55 -26.11
N LYS A 134 -13.08 -7.64 -27.44
CA LYS A 134 -13.88 -8.66 -28.12
C LYS A 134 -13.02 -9.92 -28.28
N GLY A 135 -13.06 -10.82 -27.29
CA GLY A 135 -12.29 -12.06 -27.27
C GLY A 135 -11.16 -12.06 -26.23
N ASP A 136 -10.20 -12.98 -26.41
CA ASP A 136 -9.05 -13.10 -25.52
C ASP A 136 -8.15 -11.87 -25.58
N VAL A 137 -7.71 -11.42 -24.41
CA VAL A 137 -6.86 -10.26 -24.24
C VAL A 137 -5.42 -10.64 -24.59
N THR A 138 -4.87 -9.97 -25.59
CA THR A 138 -3.46 -10.14 -25.99
C THR A 138 -2.52 -9.47 -24.99
N GLU A 139 -1.27 -9.94 -24.92
CA GLU A 139 -0.24 -9.32 -24.07
C GLU A 139 -0.02 -7.83 -24.40
N LYS A 140 -0.03 -7.48 -25.70
CA LYS A 140 0.12 -6.09 -26.15
C LYS A 140 -1.00 -5.20 -25.62
N GLN A 141 -2.25 -5.65 -25.67
CA GLN A 141 -3.39 -4.92 -25.14
C GLN A 141 -3.28 -4.74 -23.63
N ALA A 142 -3.04 -5.83 -22.89
CA ALA A 142 -2.87 -5.79 -21.44
C ALA A 142 -1.75 -4.84 -21.01
N ARG A 143 -0.61 -4.85 -21.72
CA ARG A 143 0.51 -3.95 -21.45
C ARG A 143 0.14 -2.48 -21.68
N MET A 144 -0.52 -2.15 -22.79
CA MET A 144 -0.95 -0.77 -23.04
C MET A 144 -1.95 -0.28 -22.00
N TRP A 145 -2.91 -1.12 -21.60
CA TRP A 145 -3.88 -0.75 -20.56
C TRP A 145 -3.25 -0.60 -19.18
N ALA A 146 -2.33 -1.50 -18.80
CA ALA A 146 -1.57 -1.37 -17.56
C ALA A 146 -0.75 -0.07 -17.54
N TYR A 147 -0.07 0.30 -18.63
CA TYR A 147 0.63 1.59 -18.71
C TYR A 147 -0.34 2.78 -18.64
N GLY A 148 -1.49 2.71 -19.30
CA GLY A 148 -2.53 3.73 -19.19
C GLY A 148 -3.01 3.92 -17.75
N MET A 149 -3.21 2.83 -17.00
CA MET A 149 -3.57 2.86 -15.58
C MET A 149 -2.46 3.45 -14.72
N ILE A 150 -1.19 3.12 -14.97
CA ILE A 150 -0.03 3.70 -14.27
C ILE A 150 0.03 5.21 -14.51
N VAL A 151 -0.10 5.66 -15.76
CA VAL A 151 -0.07 7.09 -16.09
C VAL A 151 -1.23 7.83 -15.41
N ALA A 152 -2.44 7.28 -15.47
CA ALA A 152 -3.61 7.88 -14.81
C ALA A 152 -3.41 7.96 -13.28
N SER A 153 -2.93 6.89 -12.66
CA SER A 153 -2.60 6.86 -11.22
C SER A 153 -1.51 7.88 -10.87
N ALA A 154 -0.47 8.00 -11.70
CA ALA A 154 0.60 8.98 -11.49
C ALA A 154 0.05 10.42 -11.56
N CYS A 155 -0.80 10.73 -12.54
CA CYS A 155 -1.44 12.04 -12.64
C CYS A 155 -2.29 12.34 -11.39
N LEU A 156 -3.12 11.39 -10.95
CA LEU A 156 -3.97 11.56 -9.77
C LEU A 156 -3.14 11.73 -8.49
N ASN A 157 -2.11 10.91 -8.30
CA ASN A 157 -1.25 10.97 -7.13
C ASN A 157 -0.46 12.29 -7.13
N MET A 158 0.16 12.69 -8.23
CA MET A 158 0.86 13.97 -8.32
C MET A 158 -0.07 15.16 -8.03
N TYR A 159 -1.27 15.18 -8.63
CA TYR A 159 -2.26 16.23 -8.36
C TYR A 159 -2.65 16.26 -6.87
N THR A 160 -2.95 15.11 -6.28
CA THR A 160 -3.31 15.01 -4.85
C THR A 160 -2.15 15.46 -3.96
N MET A 161 -0.91 15.14 -4.34
CA MET A 161 0.28 15.53 -3.60
C MET A 161 0.51 17.02 -3.63
N ASP A 162 0.39 17.64 -4.80
CA ASP A 162 0.53 19.10 -4.94
C ASP A 162 -0.52 19.85 -4.11
N MET A 163 -1.74 19.31 -3.98
CA MET A 163 -2.79 19.91 -3.14
C MET A 163 -2.46 19.92 -1.63
N ILE A 164 -1.60 19.01 -1.15
CA ILE A 164 -1.29 18.88 0.29
C ILE A 164 0.18 19.19 0.63
N GLY A 165 0.91 19.83 -0.30
CA GLY A 165 2.24 20.42 -0.07
C GLY A 165 3.33 19.96 -1.05
N GLY A 166 3.05 18.97 -1.89
CA GLY A 166 3.96 18.45 -2.89
C GLY A 166 5.20 17.74 -2.34
N ILE A 167 6.14 17.44 -3.23
CA ILE A 167 7.37 16.71 -2.94
C ILE A 167 8.21 17.43 -1.88
N THR A 168 8.34 18.76 -1.97
CA THR A 168 9.21 19.53 -1.08
C THR A 168 8.75 19.52 0.38
N ASN A 169 7.46 19.29 0.62
CA ASN A 169 6.86 19.26 1.95
C ASN A 169 6.48 17.84 2.38
N ALA A 170 7.19 16.80 1.91
CA ALA A 170 6.96 15.41 2.33
C ALA A 170 5.49 14.93 2.24
N ALA A 171 4.71 15.48 1.29
CA ALA A 171 3.26 15.30 1.23
C ALA A 171 2.83 13.81 1.20
N VAL A 172 3.65 12.93 0.62
CA VAL A 172 3.41 11.49 0.54
C VAL A 172 3.37 10.80 1.93
N TRP A 173 4.01 11.35 2.95
CA TRP A 173 3.93 10.82 4.33
C TRP A 173 2.54 11.01 4.96
N VAL A 174 1.74 11.95 4.43
CA VAL A 174 0.33 12.14 4.84
C VAL A 174 -0.56 11.05 4.25
N ILE A 175 -0.26 10.62 3.02
CA ILE A 175 -1.08 9.63 2.30
C ILE A 175 -0.71 8.18 2.63
N TRP A 176 0.56 7.88 2.90
CA TRP A 176 1.00 6.52 3.17
C TRP A 176 0.25 5.73 4.25
N PRO A 177 -0.14 6.29 5.40
CA PRO A 177 -0.95 5.50 6.34
C PRO A 177 -2.28 5.05 5.71
N LEU A 178 -2.81 5.81 4.76
CA LEU A 178 -4.06 5.51 4.06
C LEU A 178 -3.88 4.52 2.91
N THR A 179 -2.68 4.36 2.35
CA THR A 179 -2.43 3.39 1.27
C THR A 179 -2.65 1.95 1.77
N ASN A 180 -2.41 1.68 3.04
CA ASN A 180 -2.68 0.37 3.64
C ASN A 180 -4.18 0.10 3.80
N TYR A 181 -5.03 1.14 3.85
CA TYR A 181 -6.49 1.02 3.93
C TYR A 181 -7.14 0.66 2.59
N VAL A 182 -6.46 0.92 1.46
CA VAL A 182 -6.99 0.49 0.16
C VAL A 182 -6.88 -1.01 -0.04
N PHE A 183 -5.95 -1.71 0.63
CA PHE A 183 -5.83 -3.17 0.54
C PHE A 183 -7.12 -3.89 0.93
N PRO A 184 -7.70 -3.74 2.13
CA PRO A 184 -8.91 -4.46 2.50
C PRO A 184 -10.12 -4.06 1.63
N LEU A 185 -10.17 -2.82 1.11
CA LEU A 185 -11.25 -2.31 0.26
C LEU A 185 -11.16 -2.79 -1.20
N TRP A 186 -10.02 -2.58 -1.85
CA TRP A 186 -9.85 -2.90 -3.25
C TRP A 186 -9.65 -4.40 -3.45
N CYS A 187 -8.98 -5.06 -2.50
CA CYS A 187 -8.91 -6.51 -2.50
C CYS A 187 -10.19 -7.15 -2.00
N TRP A 188 -11.14 -6.42 -1.37
CA TRP A 188 -12.46 -6.98 -1.03
C TRP A 188 -13.12 -7.64 -2.24
N ARG A 189 -13.08 -6.97 -3.40
CA ARG A 189 -13.67 -7.52 -4.62
C ARG A 189 -12.92 -8.77 -5.04
N GLU A 190 -11.59 -8.75 -5.08
CA GLU A 190 -10.81 -9.93 -5.51
C GLU A 190 -10.93 -11.11 -4.52
N PHE A 191 -10.95 -10.83 -3.22
CA PHE A 191 -11.04 -11.83 -2.16
C PHE A 191 -12.44 -12.44 -2.03
N ARG A 192 -13.50 -11.64 -2.22
CA ARG A 192 -14.88 -12.10 -2.15
C ARG A 192 -15.36 -12.67 -3.49
N ALA A 193 -15.12 -11.96 -4.59
CA ALA A 193 -15.59 -12.38 -5.91
C ALA A 193 -14.91 -13.68 -6.33
N ARG A 194 -13.58 -13.80 -6.23
CA ARG A 194 -12.90 -15.06 -6.63
C ARG A 194 -13.34 -16.24 -5.77
N GLY A 195 -13.37 -16.06 -4.46
CA GLY A 195 -13.77 -17.14 -3.56
C GLY A 195 -15.19 -17.66 -3.79
N VAL A 196 -16.13 -16.74 -4.02
CA VAL A 196 -17.54 -17.08 -4.27
C VAL A 196 -17.77 -17.58 -5.70
N GLU A 197 -17.13 -16.96 -6.70
CA GLU A 197 -17.29 -17.31 -8.13
C GLU A 197 -16.58 -18.61 -8.50
N GLU A 198 -15.39 -18.84 -7.96
CA GLU A 198 -14.56 -20.01 -8.28
C GLU A 198 -14.77 -21.17 -7.29
N GLY A 199 -15.44 -20.90 -6.16
CA GLY A 199 -15.75 -21.88 -5.12
C GLY A 199 -14.50 -22.49 -4.49
N THR A 200 -13.40 -21.74 -4.39
CA THR A 200 -12.11 -22.23 -3.90
C THR A 200 -11.33 -21.14 -3.18
N ARG A 201 -10.26 -21.57 -2.49
CA ARG A 201 -9.28 -20.72 -1.80
C ARG A 201 -8.09 -20.32 -2.69
N ASP A 202 -8.13 -20.64 -3.98
CA ASP A 202 -7.07 -20.26 -4.90
C ASP A 202 -6.93 -18.73 -4.99
N GLY A 203 -5.70 -18.27 -5.23
CA GLY A 203 -5.33 -16.85 -5.31
C GLY A 203 -5.09 -16.14 -3.96
N ALA A 204 -5.26 -16.78 -2.80
CA ALA A 204 -4.96 -16.17 -1.50
C ALA A 204 -4.49 -17.19 -0.44
N THR A 205 -4.08 -16.72 0.74
CA THR A 205 -3.77 -17.58 1.91
C THR A 205 -4.29 -16.95 3.20
N MET A 206 -4.63 -17.78 4.21
CA MET A 206 -4.95 -17.25 5.55
C MET A 206 -3.79 -16.45 6.16
N ARG A 207 -2.56 -16.85 5.83
CA ARG A 207 -1.35 -16.14 6.25
C ARG A 207 -1.36 -14.70 5.73
N LEU A 208 -1.72 -14.49 4.46
CA LEU A 208 -1.84 -13.16 3.88
C LEU A 208 -2.85 -12.29 4.64
N TYR A 209 -4.03 -12.84 4.98
CA TYR A 209 -5.02 -12.10 5.76
C TYR A 209 -4.52 -11.71 7.15
N VAL A 210 -3.82 -12.62 7.85
CA VAL A 210 -3.23 -12.31 9.16
C VAL A 210 -2.22 -11.17 9.05
N ILE A 211 -1.35 -11.21 8.03
CA ILE A 211 -0.39 -10.14 7.76
C ILE A 211 -1.12 -8.81 7.51
N LEU A 212 -2.17 -8.80 6.68
CA LEU A 212 -2.96 -7.60 6.39
C LEU A 212 -3.65 -7.03 7.64
N ILE A 213 -4.29 -7.87 8.46
CA ILE A 213 -4.96 -7.43 9.70
C ILE A 213 -3.96 -6.76 10.63
N ILE A 214 -2.77 -7.35 10.81
CA ILE A 214 -1.72 -6.77 11.63
C ILE A 214 -1.25 -5.46 11.01
N GLN A 215 -0.90 -5.46 9.72
CA GLN A 215 -0.39 -4.27 9.03
C GLN A 215 -1.36 -3.09 9.11
N ILE A 216 -2.65 -3.30 8.85
CA ILE A 216 -3.67 -2.25 8.93
C ILE A 216 -3.78 -1.71 10.36
N SER A 217 -3.75 -2.59 11.35
CA SER A 217 -3.84 -2.20 12.77
C SER A 217 -2.62 -1.38 13.21
N LEU A 218 -1.43 -1.74 12.71
CA LEU A 218 -0.20 -0.98 12.93
C LEU A 218 -0.25 0.44 12.35
N MET A 219 -1.21 0.76 11.46
CA MET A 219 -1.33 2.12 10.94
C MET A 219 -2.03 3.08 11.90
N TRP A 220 -2.92 2.62 12.78
CA TRP A 220 -3.78 3.53 13.56
C TRP A 220 -3.81 3.30 15.07
N VAL A 221 -3.38 2.12 15.55
CA VAL A 221 -3.46 1.81 16.98
C VAL A 221 -2.45 2.66 17.78
N PRO A 222 -2.90 3.41 18.80
CA PRO A 222 -2.01 4.15 19.69
C PRO A 222 -0.90 3.28 20.28
N GLY A 223 0.34 3.78 20.25
CA GLY A 223 1.52 3.06 20.72
C GLY A 223 2.08 2.02 19.74
N LEU A 224 1.35 1.67 18.68
CA LEU A 224 1.82 0.76 17.63
C LEU A 224 2.08 1.45 16.29
N SER A 225 1.42 2.58 16.04
CA SER A 225 1.59 3.36 14.82
C SER A 225 2.58 4.51 15.01
N TRP A 226 3.65 4.48 14.23
CA TRP A 226 4.61 5.59 14.15
C TRP A 226 4.03 6.82 13.44
N TYR A 227 2.96 6.67 12.66
CA TYR A 227 2.27 7.79 12.00
C TYR A 227 1.59 8.75 12.98
N LEU A 228 1.31 8.29 14.20
CA LEU A 228 0.82 9.13 15.30
C LEU A 228 1.91 10.03 15.89
N GLY A 229 3.18 9.76 15.58
CA GLY A 229 4.31 10.49 16.16
C GLY A 229 4.63 11.80 15.44
N PHE A 230 4.22 11.98 14.18
CA PHE A 230 4.72 13.07 13.35
C PHE A 230 3.66 13.94 12.67
N THR A 231 2.36 13.69 12.85
CA THR A 231 1.37 14.53 12.14
C THR A 231 0.04 14.61 12.85
N GLN A 232 -0.48 15.83 12.99
CA GLN A 232 -1.70 16.10 13.74
C GLN A 232 -2.96 15.51 13.08
N PHE A 233 -2.95 15.23 11.76
CA PHE A 233 -4.14 14.70 11.09
C PHE A 233 -4.54 13.30 11.57
N THR A 234 -3.59 12.52 12.09
CA THR A 234 -3.86 11.16 12.57
C THR A 234 -4.51 11.16 13.96
N HIS A 235 -4.60 12.31 14.62
CA HIS A 235 -5.29 12.46 15.91
C HIS A 235 -6.78 12.79 15.77
N TYR A 236 -7.28 13.01 14.55
CA TYR A 236 -8.71 13.21 14.35
C TYR A 236 -9.49 11.91 14.55
N PRO A 237 -10.68 11.94 15.20
CA PRO A 237 -11.51 10.75 15.40
C PRO A 237 -11.79 9.95 14.12
N ALA A 238 -11.93 10.65 12.98
CA ALA A 238 -12.16 10.04 11.68
C ALA A 238 -11.03 9.07 11.26
N TYR A 239 -9.77 9.35 11.63
CA TYR A 239 -8.63 8.48 11.34
C TYR A 239 -8.77 7.13 12.05
N TYR A 240 -9.11 7.15 13.34
CA TYR A 240 -9.32 5.94 14.14
C TYR A 240 -10.57 5.16 13.69
N VAL A 241 -11.68 5.85 13.38
CA VAL A 241 -12.90 5.21 12.85
C VAL A 241 -12.61 4.51 11.53
N MET A 242 -11.87 5.17 10.62
CA MET A 242 -11.45 4.58 9.36
C MET A 242 -10.54 3.37 9.61
N GLY A 243 -9.50 3.50 10.45
CA GLY A 243 -8.62 2.39 10.81
C GLY A 243 -9.38 1.17 11.36
N ALA A 244 -10.29 1.39 12.32
CA ALA A 244 -11.12 0.33 12.90
C ALA A 244 -12.04 -0.31 11.85
N ALA A 245 -12.67 0.49 11.00
CA ALA A 245 -13.52 -0.01 9.92
C ALA A 245 -12.73 -0.87 8.92
N MET A 246 -11.51 -0.44 8.55
CA MET A 246 -10.64 -1.17 7.62
C MET A 246 -10.10 -2.46 8.23
N THR A 247 -9.72 -2.45 9.51
CA THR A 247 -9.35 -3.67 10.24
C THR A 247 -10.54 -4.64 10.29
N ALA A 248 -11.74 -4.18 10.63
CA ALA A 248 -12.95 -5.00 10.66
C ALA A 248 -13.30 -5.57 9.29
N LEU A 249 -13.15 -4.78 8.23
CA LEU A 249 -13.33 -5.20 6.85
C LEU A 249 -12.35 -6.34 6.48
N CYS A 250 -11.09 -6.21 6.87
CA CYS A 250 -10.08 -7.24 6.65
C CYS A 250 -10.38 -8.54 7.42
N ILE A 251 -10.84 -8.42 8.67
CA ILE A 251 -11.27 -9.56 9.49
C ILE A 251 -12.48 -10.25 8.84
N HIS A 252 -13.45 -9.48 8.34
CA HIS A 252 -14.59 -10.03 7.63
C HIS A 252 -14.15 -10.80 6.38
N ASN A 253 -13.23 -10.24 5.58
CA ASN A 253 -12.68 -10.94 4.41
C ASN A 253 -12.00 -12.26 4.80
N ALA A 254 -11.19 -12.26 5.85
CA ALA A 254 -10.52 -13.46 6.36
C ALA A 254 -11.53 -14.53 6.80
N TRP A 255 -12.60 -14.12 7.49
CA TRP A 255 -13.67 -15.01 7.92
C TRP A 255 -14.43 -15.61 6.74
N GLN A 256 -14.78 -14.81 5.73
CA GLN A 256 -15.42 -15.33 4.52
C GLN A 256 -14.52 -16.34 3.80
N TYR A 257 -13.24 -15.99 3.64
CA TYR A 257 -12.26 -16.87 3.01
C TYR A 257 -12.10 -18.21 3.77
N SER A 258 -12.14 -18.18 5.11
CA SER A 258 -12.09 -19.41 5.94
C SER A 258 -13.27 -20.36 5.75
N LYS A 259 -14.36 -19.93 5.10
CA LYS A 259 -15.51 -20.78 4.77
C LYS A 259 -15.44 -21.40 3.39
N LEU A 260 -14.53 -20.93 2.54
CA LEU A 260 -14.37 -21.45 1.18
C LEU A 260 -13.75 -22.85 1.21
N PRO A 261 -14.04 -23.70 0.21
CA PRO A 261 -13.38 -24.99 0.04
C PRO A 261 -11.86 -24.84 -0.07
N PRO A 262 -11.07 -25.84 0.37
CA PRO A 262 -9.62 -25.80 0.29
C PRO A 262 -9.11 -25.63 -1.15
N MET A 263 -7.84 -25.21 -1.27
CA MET A 263 -7.19 -24.99 -2.56
C MET A 263 -7.20 -26.27 -3.42
N ARG A 264 -7.41 -26.12 -4.72
CA ARG A 264 -7.42 -27.26 -5.64
C ARG A 264 -6.09 -28.00 -5.57
N GLY A 265 -6.13 -29.31 -5.33
CA GLY A 265 -4.93 -30.17 -5.20
C GLY A 265 -4.39 -30.37 -3.78
N THR A 266 -4.95 -29.73 -2.74
CA THR A 266 -4.62 -30.06 -1.34
C THR A 266 -5.38 -31.27 -0.77
N GLU A 267 -6.52 -31.63 -1.37
CA GLU A 267 -7.32 -32.81 -0.98
C GLU A 267 -6.61 -34.15 -1.27
N ALA A 268 -5.64 -34.17 -2.20
CA ALA A 268 -4.90 -35.39 -2.54
C ALA A 268 -3.87 -35.82 -1.48
N LYS A 269 -3.60 -34.98 -0.46
CA LYS A 269 -2.61 -35.27 0.60
C LYS A 269 -3.23 -35.54 1.98
N SER A 270 -4.56 -35.52 2.10
CA SER A 270 -5.27 -35.74 3.36
C SER A 270 -6.03 -37.09 3.41
N LYS A 271 -5.63 -38.06 2.58
CA LYS A 271 -6.09 -39.45 2.67
C LYS A 271 -4.91 -40.38 2.86
#